data_AF-A0A917G824-F1
#
_entry.id   AF-A0A917G824-F1
#
_cell.length_a   1.000
_cell.length_b   1.000
_cell.length_c   1.000
_cell.angle_alpha   90.00
_cell.angle_beta   90.00
_cell.angle_gamma   90.00
#
_symmetry.space_group_name_H-M   'P 1'
#
loop_
_entity.id
_entity.type
_entity.pdbx_description
1 polymer ?
#
loop_
_entity_poly.entity_id
_entity_poly.type
_entity_poly.pdbx_seq_one_letter_code
_entity_poly.pdbx_strand_id
1 'polypeptide(L)'
;MTARQVRTRSIRHIAAAQDQARHAIVTHSTVLIAGPQRADVSVHAAGTDSARMTVTLGPLMMTFHDAESTTAVIDGFNAVRAALMGLDNRAPEREDSAVEFARNTIAVTWISAPQYAISRGSRVDNAQRRTVHWVDLHMGPITWRIADHTGYNDLMAEFRNVHRTAVAVFADGGKFRRDPTKPRTDT
;
A
#
# COMPACT_ATOMS: atom_id res chain seq x y z
N MET A 1 -44.30 46.24 -36.30
CA MET A 1 -43.13 45.46 -36.75
C MET A 1 -42.84 44.42 -35.67
N THR A 2 -42.80 43.17 -36.10
CA THR A 2 -42.91 41.92 -35.32
C THR A 2 -41.58 41.53 -34.69
N ALA A 3 -41.56 41.04 -33.44
CA ALA A 3 -40.70 39.93 -33.01
C ALA A 3 -41.09 39.42 -31.61
N ARG A 4 -41.72 38.25 -31.61
CA ARG A 4 -41.98 37.37 -30.48
C ARG A 4 -40.72 36.55 -30.26
N GLN A 5 -40.17 36.48 -29.04
CA GLN A 5 -39.24 35.40 -28.69
C GLN A 5 -39.58 34.79 -27.34
N VAL A 6 -39.56 33.46 -27.38
CA VAL A 6 -40.13 32.48 -26.46
C VAL A 6 -39.13 32.13 -25.36
N ARG A 7 -39.70 31.85 -24.18
CA ARG A 7 -39.11 31.30 -22.96
C ARG A 7 -38.05 30.21 -23.17
N THR A 8 -37.04 30.19 -22.29
CA THR A 8 -36.59 28.94 -21.63
C THR A 8 -36.24 29.22 -20.17
N ARG A 9 -37.01 28.64 -19.24
CA ARG A 9 -36.73 28.57 -17.80
C ARG A 9 -35.61 27.55 -17.60
N SER A 10 -34.44 27.97 -17.13
CA SER A 10 -33.42 27.05 -16.63
C SER A 10 -33.67 26.82 -15.15
N ILE A 11 -34.25 25.67 -14.81
CA ILE A 11 -34.32 25.17 -13.43
C ILE A 11 -32.89 24.76 -13.05
N ARG A 12 -32.22 25.58 -12.22
CA ARG A 12 -30.98 25.15 -11.57
C ARG A 12 -31.36 24.19 -10.45
N HIS A 13 -31.23 22.89 -10.69
CA HIS A 13 -31.01 21.94 -9.61
C HIS A 13 -29.63 22.26 -9.01
N ILE A 14 -29.62 23.06 -7.95
CA ILE A 14 -28.45 23.17 -7.08
C ILE A 14 -28.54 21.97 -6.16
N ALA A 15 -27.87 20.89 -6.56
CA ALA A 15 -27.66 19.74 -5.70
C ALA A 15 -27.01 20.25 -4.40
N ALA A 16 -27.67 19.97 -3.27
CA ALA A 16 -27.15 20.26 -1.95
C ALA A 16 -25.80 19.55 -1.80
N ALA A 17 -24.71 20.33 -1.77
CA ALA A 17 -23.42 19.83 -1.34
C ALA A 17 -23.58 19.41 0.13
N GLN A 18 -23.59 18.11 0.37
CA GLN A 18 -23.43 17.57 1.71
C GLN A 18 -21.98 17.86 2.15
N ASP A 19 -21.82 19.00 2.80
CA ASP A 19 -20.65 19.36 3.58
C ASP A 19 -20.60 18.46 4.82
N GLN A 20 -20.11 17.23 4.62
CA GLN A 20 -19.65 16.40 5.73
C GLN A 20 -18.19 16.78 5.99
N ALA A 21 -17.99 17.56 7.05
CA ALA A 21 -16.71 17.89 7.65
C ALA A 21 -15.80 16.65 7.75
N ARG A 22 -14.91 16.49 6.77
CA ARG A 22 -13.78 15.57 6.84
C ARG A 22 -12.56 16.37 7.26
N HIS A 23 -12.37 16.51 8.56
CA HIS A 23 -11.03 16.75 9.09
C HIS A 23 -10.21 15.47 8.91
N ALA A 24 -9.76 15.21 7.68
CA ALA A 24 -8.71 14.24 7.44
C ALA A 24 -7.40 15.02 7.41
N ILE A 25 -6.60 14.93 8.47
CA ILE A 25 -5.17 15.22 8.35
C ILE A 25 -4.61 14.07 7.50
N VAL A 26 -4.44 14.32 6.21
CA VAL A 26 -3.78 13.38 5.30
C VAL A 26 -2.27 13.53 5.53
N THR A 27 -1.76 12.83 6.53
CA THR A 27 -0.32 12.63 6.65
C THR A 27 0.09 11.62 5.59
N HIS A 28 0.52 12.10 4.43
CA HIS A 28 1.15 11.25 3.43
C HIS A 28 2.45 10.68 4.02
N SER A 29 2.51 9.37 4.20
CA SER A 29 3.64 8.72 4.85
C SER A 29 4.45 7.92 3.84
N THR A 30 5.77 8.05 3.86
CA THR A 30 6.66 7.22 3.05
C THR A 30 7.30 6.15 3.93
N VAL A 31 7.09 4.89 3.60
CA VAL A 31 7.71 3.73 4.25
C VAL A 31 8.85 3.23 3.36
N LEU A 32 10.07 3.20 3.89
CA LEU A 32 11.24 2.68 3.19
C LEU A 32 11.34 1.17 3.37
N ILE A 33 11.45 0.44 2.27
CA ILE A 33 11.73 -0.99 2.21
C ILE A 33 13.18 -1.16 1.74
N ALA A 34 14.05 -1.54 2.67
CA ALA A 34 15.47 -1.75 2.45
C ALA A 34 16.03 -2.76 3.45
N GLY A 35 16.93 -3.63 3.00
CA GLY A 35 17.50 -4.69 3.82
C GLY A 35 16.48 -5.75 4.27
N PRO A 36 16.87 -6.68 5.16
CA PRO A 36 16.01 -7.78 5.56
C PRO A 36 14.69 -7.32 6.17
N GLN A 37 13.60 -7.96 5.77
CA GLN A 37 12.25 -7.64 6.25
C GLN A 37 11.71 -8.78 7.11
N ARG A 38 10.92 -8.43 8.12
CA ARG A 38 10.24 -9.39 8.99
C ARG A 38 8.85 -8.89 9.30
N ALA A 39 7.87 -9.78 9.16
CA ALA A 39 6.49 -9.52 9.52
C ALA A 39 6.11 -10.33 10.76
N ASP A 40 5.41 -9.69 11.69
CA ASP A 40 4.70 -10.37 12.76
C ASP A 40 3.20 -10.30 12.48
N VAL A 41 2.52 -11.45 12.54
CA VAL A 41 1.09 -11.56 12.25
C VAL A 41 0.35 -11.94 13.52
N SER A 42 -0.65 -11.14 13.88
CA SER A 42 -1.58 -11.43 14.96
C SER A 42 -3.01 -11.47 14.43
N VAL A 43 -3.82 -12.35 15.00
CA VAL A 43 -5.19 -12.59 14.55
C VAL A 43 -6.12 -12.51 15.75
N HIS A 44 -7.26 -11.87 15.54
CA HIS A 44 -8.34 -11.78 16.51
C HIS A 44 -9.64 -12.32 15.91
N ALA A 45 -10.40 -13.06 16.72
CA ALA A 45 -11.71 -13.62 16.36
C ALA A 45 -11.76 -14.35 15.00
N ALA A 46 -10.76 -15.21 14.73
CA ALA A 46 -10.62 -15.93 13.46
C ALA A 46 -11.88 -16.73 13.09
N GLY A 47 -12.23 -16.75 11.80
CA GLY A 47 -13.39 -17.48 11.28
C GLY A 47 -14.75 -16.87 11.64
N THR A 48 -14.77 -15.66 12.20
CA THR A 48 -16.01 -14.91 12.51
C THR A 48 -16.14 -13.68 11.61
N ASP A 49 -17.33 -13.08 11.57
CA ASP A 49 -17.57 -11.81 10.86
C ASP A 49 -16.80 -10.63 11.49
N SER A 50 -16.30 -10.80 12.71
CA SER A 50 -15.48 -9.81 13.42
C SER A 50 -13.97 -10.07 13.30
N ALA A 51 -13.56 -11.03 12.46
CA ALA A 51 -12.17 -11.38 12.27
C ALA A 51 -11.32 -10.17 11.90
N ARG A 52 -10.14 -10.08 12.51
CA ARG A 52 -9.14 -9.05 12.23
C ARG A 52 -7.77 -9.68 12.17
N MET A 53 -7.00 -9.32 11.16
CA MET A 53 -5.59 -9.67 11.06
C MET A 53 -4.76 -8.39 11.13
N THR A 54 -3.78 -8.37 12.02
CA THR A 54 -2.80 -7.28 12.14
C THR A 54 -1.43 -7.79 11.75
N VAL A 55 -0.80 -7.09 10.81
CA VAL A 55 0.55 -7.36 10.28
C VAL A 55 1.46 -6.22 10.70
N THR A 56 2.52 -6.53 11.43
CA THR A 56 3.51 -5.55 11.87
C THR A 56 4.80 -5.72 11.07
N LEU A 57 5.26 -4.63 10.44
CA LEU A 57 6.51 -4.52 9.70
C LEU A 57 7.36 -3.43 10.36
N GLY A 58 8.22 -3.80 11.30
CA GLY A 58 8.94 -2.83 12.13
C GLY A 58 7.97 -1.84 12.81
N PRO A 59 8.09 -0.52 12.58
CA PRO A 59 7.19 0.48 13.18
C PRO A 59 5.85 0.65 12.44
N LEU A 60 5.61 -0.09 11.35
CA LEU A 60 4.34 -0.04 10.61
C LEU A 60 3.43 -1.17 11.08
N MET A 61 2.20 -0.83 11.45
CA MET A 61 1.12 -1.75 11.75
C MET A 61 0.03 -1.63 10.69
N MET A 62 -0.32 -2.75 10.05
CA MET A 62 -1.40 -2.84 9.07
C MET A 62 -2.51 -3.74 9.60
N THR A 63 -3.74 -3.28 9.53
CA THR A 63 -4.92 -4.04 9.96
C THR A 63 -5.81 -4.34 8.77
N PHE A 64 -6.23 -5.59 8.66
CA PHE A 64 -7.11 -6.13 7.61
C PHE A 64 -8.35 -6.76 8.23
N HIS A 65 -9.45 -6.70 7.49
CA HIS A 65 -10.76 -7.24 7.87
C HIS A 65 -11.29 -8.30 6.91
N ASP A 66 -10.62 -8.49 5.77
CA ASP A 66 -10.99 -9.44 4.72
C ASP A 66 -9.74 -9.91 3.96
N ALA A 67 -9.88 -11.03 3.25
CA ALA A 67 -8.84 -11.56 2.38
C ALA A 67 -8.72 -10.73 1.10
N GLU A 68 -9.80 -10.12 0.61
CA GLU A 68 -9.79 -9.24 -0.56
C GLU A 68 -8.76 -8.10 -0.46
N SER A 69 -8.84 -7.30 0.59
CA SER A 69 -7.97 -6.14 0.82
C SER A 69 -6.53 -6.58 1.07
N THR A 70 -6.35 -7.71 1.79
CA THR A 70 -5.02 -8.30 1.98
C THR A 70 -4.39 -8.68 0.63
N THR A 71 -5.15 -9.39 -0.20
CA THR A 71 -4.70 -9.82 -1.53
C THR A 71 -4.42 -8.63 -2.43
N ALA A 72 -5.25 -7.59 -2.41
CA ALA A 72 -5.06 -6.39 -3.21
C ALA A 72 -3.80 -5.59 -2.81
N VAL A 73 -3.49 -5.49 -1.51
CA VAL A 73 -2.21 -4.90 -1.06
C VAL A 73 -1.04 -5.69 -1.63
N ILE A 74 -1.05 -7.02 -1.49
CA ILE A 74 0.06 -7.87 -1.94
C ILE A 74 0.19 -7.85 -3.47
N ASP A 75 -0.91 -7.80 -4.20
CA ASP A 75 -0.92 -7.68 -5.66
C ASP A 75 -0.28 -6.36 -6.13
N GLY A 76 -0.52 -5.25 -5.43
CA GLY A 76 0.16 -3.98 -5.69
C GLY A 76 1.68 -4.09 -5.57
N PHE A 77 2.19 -4.82 -4.59
CA PHE A 77 3.63 -5.12 -4.49
C PHE A 77 4.11 -6.06 -5.59
N ASN A 78 3.34 -7.09 -5.94
CA ASN A 78 3.68 -7.99 -7.04
C ASN A 78 3.82 -7.25 -8.38
N ALA A 79 2.97 -6.25 -8.62
CA ALA A 79 3.02 -5.39 -9.80
C ALA A 79 4.32 -4.57 -9.90
N VAL A 80 4.99 -4.30 -8.78
CA VAL A 80 6.28 -3.60 -8.76
C VAL A 80 7.40 -4.42 -9.40
N ARG A 81 7.29 -5.75 -9.49
CA ARG A 81 8.38 -6.62 -9.96
C ARG A 81 9.03 -6.16 -11.27
N ALA A 82 8.22 -5.71 -12.24
CA ALA A 82 8.73 -5.22 -13.53
C ALA A 82 9.44 -3.85 -13.43
N ALA A 83 9.14 -3.07 -12.39
CA ALA A 83 9.73 -1.77 -12.14
C ALA A 83 11.10 -1.82 -11.44
N LEU A 84 11.49 -2.97 -10.87
CA LEU A 84 12.71 -3.12 -10.05
C LEU A 84 14.04 -3.09 -10.83
N MET A 85 14.01 -3.01 -12.15
CA MET A 85 15.23 -2.98 -12.97
C MET A 85 16.14 -1.83 -12.54
N GLY A 86 17.41 -2.14 -12.22
CA GLY A 86 18.43 -1.16 -11.86
C GLY A 86 18.49 -0.82 -10.37
N LEU A 87 17.68 -1.47 -9.52
CA LEU A 87 17.85 -1.37 -8.07
C LEU A 87 19.13 -2.09 -7.62
N ASP A 88 19.71 -1.59 -6.53
CA ASP A 88 20.82 -2.28 -5.88
C ASP A 88 20.33 -3.60 -5.26
N ASN A 89 21.23 -4.58 -5.15
CA ASN A 89 20.91 -5.81 -4.43
C ASN A 89 20.61 -5.53 -2.95
N ARG A 90 21.40 -4.65 -2.35
CA ARG A 90 21.24 -4.16 -0.98
C ARG A 90 21.53 -2.67 -0.95
N ALA A 91 20.61 -1.90 -0.39
CA ALA A 91 20.78 -0.47 -0.23
C ALA A 91 21.95 -0.19 0.72
N PRO A 92 22.69 0.91 0.53
CA PRO A 92 23.71 1.32 1.48
C PRO A 92 23.08 1.48 2.86
N GLU A 93 23.76 0.96 3.88
CA GLU A 93 23.34 1.09 5.27
C GLU A 93 23.25 2.58 5.61
N ARG A 94 22.06 3.05 6.00
CA ARG A 94 21.90 4.39 6.53
C ARG A 94 22.26 4.30 8.01
N GLU A 95 23.11 5.21 8.48
CA GLU A 95 23.28 5.42 9.91
C GLU A 95 21.92 5.87 10.48
N ASP A 96 21.26 4.96 11.19
CA ASP A 96 20.01 5.23 11.89
C ASP A 96 20.32 6.13 13.09
N SER A 97 20.42 7.44 12.85
CA SER A 97 20.75 8.43 13.89
C SER A 97 19.57 8.76 14.81
N ALA A 98 18.45 8.03 14.69
CA ALA A 98 17.27 8.25 15.50
C ALA A 98 17.37 7.46 16.81
N VAL A 99 17.27 8.17 17.94
CA VAL A 99 17.09 7.56 19.26
C VAL A 99 15.85 6.67 19.21
N GLU A 100 15.93 5.43 19.72
CA GLU A 100 14.87 4.41 19.66
C GLU A 100 13.49 4.93 20.10
N PHE A 101 13.46 5.82 21.09
CA PHE A 101 12.25 6.46 21.63
C PHE A 101 11.58 7.50 20.71
N ALA A 102 12.23 7.91 19.62
CA ALA A 102 11.70 8.88 18.64
C ALA A 102 11.16 8.21 17.36
N ARG A 103 11.02 6.87 17.34
CA ARG A 103 10.49 6.15 16.18
C ARG A 103 8.98 6.36 16.08
N ASN A 104 8.54 7.05 15.04
CA ASN A 104 7.11 7.20 14.72
C ASN A 104 6.52 5.83 14.34
N THR A 105 5.48 5.40 15.05
CA THR A 105 4.66 4.25 14.66
C THR A 105 3.57 4.70 13.70
N ILE A 106 3.43 4.00 12.57
CA ILE A 106 2.35 4.23 11.61
C ILE A 106 1.35 3.09 11.74
N ALA A 107 0.07 3.42 11.90
CA ALA A 107 -1.01 2.43 11.89
C ALA A 107 -1.93 2.69 10.69
N VAL A 108 -2.16 1.66 9.87
CA VAL A 108 -3.06 1.73 8.72
C VAL A 108 -4.08 0.62 8.78
N THR A 109 -5.35 0.97 8.64
CA THR A 109 -6.44 0.02 8.49
C THR A 109 -6.90 0.01 7.04
N TRP A 110 -6.78 -1.15 6.38
CA TRP A 110 -7.26 -1.36 5.03
C TRP A 110 -8.72 -1.79 5.09
N ILE A 111 -9.61 -0.84 4.81
CA ILE A 111 -11.07 -1.05 4.84
C ILE A 111 -11.64 -1.48 3.48
N SER A 112 -10.81 -1.47 2.43
CA SER A 112 -11.14 -1.88 1.08
C SER A 112 -9.87 -2.15 0.29
N ALA A 113 -9.98 -2.90 -0.81
CA ALA A 113 -8.89 -3.09 -1.77
C ALA A 113 -8.33 -1.72 -2.24
N PRO A 114 -7.04 -1.43 -2.00
CA PRO A 114 -6.48 -0.15 -2.37
C PRO A 114 -6.15 -0.10 -3.86
N GLN A 115 -6.40 1.07 -4.47
CA GLN A 115 -5.80 1.39 -5.76
C GLN A 115 -4.33 1.72 -5.57
N TYR A 116 -3.52 1.43 -6.60
CA TYR A 116 -2.10 1.71 -6.56
C TYR A 116 -1.58 2.35 -7.84
N ALA A 117 -0.46 3.06 -7.72
CA ALA A 117 0.33 3.57 -8.83
C ALA A 117 1.82 3.32 -8.58
N ILE A 118 2.59 3.10 -9.64
CA ILE A 118 4.02 2.77 -9.55
C ILE A 118 4.82 3.84 -10.29
N SER A 119 5.85 4.37 -9.64
CA SER A 119 6.79 5.32 -10.24
C SER A 119 8.23 4.93 -9.94
N ARG A 120 9.11 4.99 -10.94
CA ARG A 120 10.55 4.82 -10.76
C ARG A 120 11.20 6.14 -10.40
N GLY A 121 12.11 6.12 -9.44
CA GLY A 121 12.91 7.27 -9.05
C GLY A 121 14.41 6.97 -9.15
N SER A 122 15.19 8.01 -9.38
CA SER A 122 16.64 7.95 -9.28
C SER A 122 17.21 9.27 -8.78
N ARG A 123 18.37 9.21 -8.13
CA ARG A 123 19.10 10.39 -7.66
C ARG A 123 20.59 10.11 -7.69
N VAL A 124 21.36 11.11 -8.08
CA VAL A 124 22.82 11.08 -7.91
C VAL A 124 23.15 11.29 -6.44
N ASP A 125 23.84 10.32 -5.85
CA ASP A 125 24.50 10.43 -4.57
C ASP A 125 25.91 10.97 -4.79
N ASN A 126 26.11 12.26 -4.50
CA ASN A 126 27.40 12.92 -4.66
C ASN A 126 28.45 12.41 -3.66
N ALA A 127 28.04 11.93 -2.49
CA ALA A 127 28.96 11.39 -1.50
C ALA A 127 29.55 10.06 -1.96
N GLN A 128 28.71 9.20 -2.54
CA GLN A 128 29.11 7.88 -3.05
C GLN A 128 29.45 7.88 -4.56
N ARG A 129 29.36 9.05 -5.22
CA ARG A 129 29.57 9.25 -6.67
C ARG A 129 28.83 8.24 -7.54
N ARG A 130 27.58 7.91 -7.19
CA ARG A 130 26.76 6.93 -7.92
C ARG A 130 25.31 7.35 -8.03
N THR A 131 24.59 6.78 -8.99
CA THR A 131 23.13 6.92 -9.11
C THR A 131 22.45 5.86 -8.26
N VAL A 132 21.60 6.28 -7.33
CA VAL A 132 20.74 5.39 -6.54
C VAL A 132 19.36 5.35 -7.21
N HIS A 133 18.83 4.15 -7.41
CA HIS A 133 17.51 3.90 -7.97
C HIS A 133 16.55 3.40 -6.88
N TRP A 134 15.28 3.73 -7.01
CA TRP A 134 14.21 3.18 -6.17
C TRP A 134 12.91 3.09 -6.96
N VAL A 135 11.95 2.34 -6.42
CA VAL A 135 10.58 2.32 -6.91
C VAL A 135 9.64 2.79 -5.81
N ASP A 136 8.77 3.74 -6.13
CA ASP A 136 7.69 4.17 -5.26
C ASP A 136 6.39 3.49 -5.70
N LEU A 137 5.79 2.73 -4.78
CA LEU A 137 4.44 2.18 -4.90
C LEU A 137 3.51 3.04 -4.03
N HIS A 138 2.66 3.82 -4.69
CA HIS A 138 1.66 4.67 -4.06
C HIS A 138 0.42 3.82 -3.78
N MET A 139 0.00 3.72 -2.51
CA MET A 139 -1.14 2.90 -2.10
C MET A 139 -1.89 3.56 -0.94
N GLY A 140 -3.04 4.16 -1.24
CA GLY A 140 -3.81 4.92 -0.24
C GLY A 140 -2.97 6.02 0.43
N PRO A 141 -2.87 6.08 1.76
CA PRO A 141 -2.10 7.11 2.47
C PRO A 141 -0.59 6.82 2.56
N ILE A 142 -0.14 5.64 2.09
CA ILE A 142 1.26 5.21 2.16
C ILE A 142 1.90 5.23 0.77
N THR A 143 3.11 5.79 0.68
CA THR A 143 4.05 5.49 -0.38
C THR A 143 5.07 4.49 0.12
N TRP A 144 5.18 3.34 -0.54
CA TRP A 144 6.19 2.35 -0.27
C TRP A 144 7.38 2.58 -1.18
N ARG A 145 8.50 3.04 -0.62
CA ARG A 145 9.74 3.26 -1.35
C ARG A 145 10.61 2.01 -1.24
N ILE A 146 10.76 1.30 -2.34
CA ILE A 146 11.57 0.08 -2.44
C ILE A 146 12.95 0.49 -2.94
N ALA A 147 13.97 0.30 -2.11
CA ALA A 147 15.32 0.75 -2.40
C ALA A 147 16.28 -0.39 -2.83
N ASP A 148 15.95 -1.64 -2.52
CA ASP A 148 16.79 -2.78 -2.88
C ASP A 148 16.03 -4.08 -3.14
N HIS A 149 16.72 -5.03 -3.77
CA HIS A 149 16.16 -6.36 -4.06
C HIS A 149 16.00 -7.22 -2.81
N THR A 150 16.93 -7.16 -1.85
CA THR A 150 16.83 -7.94 -0.59
C THR A 150 15.52 -7.64 0.13
N GLY A 151 15.23 -6.37 0.38
CA GLY A 151 14.04 -5.96 1.12
C GLY A 151 12.76 -6.27 0.37
N TYR A 152 12.73 -6.07 -0.95
CA TYR A 152 11.58 -6.48 -1.75
C TYR A 152 11.34 -8.00 -1.68
N ASN A 153 12.38 -8.81 -1.87
CA ASN A 153 12.24 -10.27 -1.91
C ASN A 153 11.82 -10.85 -0.55
N ASP A 154 12.43 -10.37 0.54
CA ASP A 154 12.08 -10.79 1.90
C ASP A 154 10.64 -10.37 2.23
N LEU A 155 10.25 -9.14 1.88
CA LEU A 155 8.87 -8.68 2.07
C LEU A 155 7.86 -9.54 1.30
N MET A 156 8.16 -9.90 0.05
CA MET A 156 7.28 -10.79 -0.73
C MET A 156 7.21 -12.21 -0.13
N ALA A 157 8.29 -12.69 0.48
CA ALA A 157 8.27 -13.96 1.20
C ALA A 157 7.39 -13.89 2.45
N GLU A 158 7.47 -12.80 3.21
CA GLU A 158 6.59 -12.54 4.36
C GLU A 158 5.12 -12.39 3.92
N PHE A 159 4.86 -11.68 2.82
CA PHE A 159 3.51 -11.52 2.29
C PHE A 159 2.88 -12.84 1.85
N ARG A 160 3.66 -13.83 1.43
CA ARG A 160 3.14 -15.18 1.18
C ARG A 160 2.59 -15.83 2.47
N ASN A 161 3.26 -15.62 3.60
CA ASN A 161 2.78 -16.09 4.90
C ASN A 161 1.53 -15.32 5.34
N VAL A 162 1.55 -13.99 5.22
CA VAL A 162 0.40 -13.11 5.50
C VAL A 162 -0.83 -13.53 4.69
N HIS A 163 -0.67 -13.73 3.38
CA HIS A 163 -1.74 -14.14 2.49
C HIS A 163 -2.33 -15.49 2.90
N ARG A 164 -1.49 -16.48 3.20
CA ARG A 164 -1.95 -17.79 3.66
C ARG A 164 -2.75 -17.68 4.96
N THR A 165 -2.31 -16.81 5.88
CA THR A 165 -3.06 -16.54 7.12
C THR A 165 -4.40 -15.87 6.82
N ALA A 166 -4.44 -14.85 5.96
CA ALA A 166 -5.68 -14.18 5.57
C ALA A 166 -6.71 -15.14 4.97
N VAL A 167 -6.28 -16.00 4.05
CA VAL A 167 -7.14 -17.03 3.43
C VAL A 167 -7.72 -18.01 4.45
N ALA A 168 -6.98 -18.31 5.52
CA ALA A 168 -7.44 -19.21 6.58
C ALA A 168 -8.32 -18.51 7.63
N VAL A 169 -8.14 -17.21 7.83
CA VAL A 169 -8.75 -16.44 8.93
C VAL A 169 -10.07 -15.81 8.53
N PHE A 170 -10.17 -15.28 7.31
CA PHE A 170 -11.32 -14.51 6.87
C PHE A 170 -12.35 -15.36 6.13
N ALA A 171 -13.64 -15.02 6.30
CA ALA A 171 -14.77 -15.75 5.71
C ALA A 171 -14.74 -15.76 4.17
N ASP A 172 -14.22 -14.70 3.55
CA ASP A 172 -14.06 -14.56 2.11
C ASP A 172 -12.80 -15.26 1.56
N GLY A 173 -11.92 -15.77 2.42
CA GLY A 173 -10.62 -16.35 2.05
C GLY A 173 -10.69 -17.44 0.99
N GLY A 174 -11.78 -18.21 0.94
CA GLY A 174 -12.03 -19.21 -0.11
C GLY A 174 -12.00 -18.64 -1.54
N LYS A 175 -12.42 -17.38 -1.73
CA LYS A 175 -12.43 -16.68 -3.03
C LYS A 175 -11.02 -16.21 -3.44
N PHE A 176 -10.13 -16.02 -2.46
CA PHE A 176 -8.79 -15.45 -2.66
C PHE A 176 -7.67 -16.47 -2.44
N ARG A 177 -7.91 -17.76 -2.66
CA ARG A 177 -6.90 -18.82 -2.47
C ARG A 177 -5.66 -18.72 -3.37
N ARG A 178 -5.78 -18.02 -4.50
CA ARG A 178 -4.67 -17.85 -5.45
C ARG A 178 -3.63 -16.90 -4.85
N ASP A 179 -2.41 -17.41 -4.68
CA ASP A 179 -1.27 -16.64 -4.16
C ASP A 179 -0.95 -15.41 -5.02
N PRO A 180 -1.16 -14.17 -4.51
CA PRO A 180 -0.91 -12.92 -5.23
C PRO A 180 0.57 -12.57 -5.32
N THR A 181 1.47 -13.28 -4.62
CA THR A 181 2.92 -13.04 -4.72
C THR A 181 3.54 -13.60 -6.00
N LYS A 182 2.79 -14.45 -6.70
CA LYS A 182 3.22 -15.08 -7.94
C LYS A 182 2.88 -14.19 -9.14
N PRO A 183 3.70 -14.20 -10.19
CA PRO A 183 3.35 -13.56 -11.44
C PRO A 183 2.00 -14.07 -11.94
N ARG A 184 1.23 -13.17 -12.54
CA ARG A 184 -0.01 -13.55 -13.21
C ARG A 184 0.38 -14.29 -14.49
N THR A 185 0.32 -15.63 -14.47
CA THR A 185 0.42 -16.42 -15.71
C THR A 185 -0.91 -16.27 -16.42
N ASP A 186 -1.06 -15.22 -17.22
CA ASP A 186 -2.18 -15.11 -18.14
C ASP A 186 -1.96 -16.19 -19.23
N THR A 187 -2.89 -17.13 -19.31
CA THR A 187 -2.96 -18.16 -20.37
C THR A 187 -3.98 -17.71 -21.39
#